data_AF-Q5ZSE6-F1
#
_entry.id   AF-Q5ZSE6-F1
#
_cell.length_a   1.000
_cell.length_b   1.000
_cell.length_c   1.000
_cell.angle_alpha   90.00
_cell.angle_beta   90.00
_cell.angle_gamma   90.00
#
_symmetry.space_group_name_H-M   'P 1'
#
loop_
_entity.id
_entity.type
_entity.pdbx_description
1 polymer ?
#
loop_
_entity_poly.entity_id
_entity_poly.type
_entity_poly.pdbx_seq_one_letter_code
_entity_poly.pdbx_strand_id
1 'polypeptide(L)'
;MFMSYYESKNNFESFVAKCIHTSRAFANIPSKSQQHFYSSVLFTKMCVTAKTLLSVLPDREDGHWDYASAASLTRNIIECYLIFYYLCIDKISKSEWGCRWNIFNLHDCKARISLYEKLGIKNGIDKFQETVKDLENRLNKNKYFLSLPDKQQKEFLKGKKPLMVSQDDLVVKMGLNKNTFRGLYEFLSSQAHSFPLSFYKMKDDGRGRGVHCEVEENHTKVVIGYCIVFLEQAEKDMNVLFAQ
;
A
#
# COMPACT_ATOMS: atom_id res chain seq x y z
N MET A 1 20.61 18.82 -13.54
CA MET A 1 20.44 19.61 -12.30
C MET A 1 19.36 18.90 -11.49
N PHE A 2 19.64 18.45 -10.27
CA PHE A 2 18.59 17.83 -9.43
C PHE A 2 17.59 18.91 -9.04
N MET A 3 16.28 18.60 -9.09
CA MET A 3 15.23 19.53 -8.66
C MET A 3 15.45 19.93 -7.20
N SER A 4 15.16 21.20 -6.88
CA SER A 4 15.11 21.66 -5.49
C SER A 4 13.99 20.96 -4.72
N TYR A 5 14.01 21.08 -3.39
CA TYR A 5 12.93 20.56 -2.55
C TYR A 5 11.58 21.16 -2.92
N TYR A 6 11.49 22.48 -3.06
CA TYR A 6 10.24 23.17 -3.37
C TYR A 6 9.72 22.82 -4.76
N GLU A 7 10.60 22.66 -5.75
CA GLU A 7 10.20 22.14 -7.08
C GLU A 7 9.65 20.71 -6.98
N SER A 8 10.31 19.85 -6.20
CA SER A 8 9.86 18.46 -5.99
C SER A 8 8.49 18.41 -5.29
N LYS A 9 8.28 19.27 -4.29
CA LYS A 9 7.02 19.39 -3.57
C LYS A 9 5.90 19.94 -4.46
N ASN A 10 6.15 20.99 -5.25
CA ASN A 10 5.16 21.56 -6.16
C ASN A 10 4.75 20.55 -7.25
N ASN A 11 5.71 19.77 -7.75
CA ASN A 11 5.43 18.67 -8.66
C ASN A 11 4.54 17.60 -7.98
N PHE A 12 4.87 17.23 -6.75
CA PHE A 12 4.07 16.29 -5.97
C PHE A 12 2.65 16.79 -5.72
N GLU A 13 2.48 18.05 -5.32
CA GLU A 13 1.18 18.69 -5.13
C GLU A 13 0.33 18.63 -6.40
N SER A 14 0.92 19.02 -7.54
CA SER A 14 0.27 18.95 -8.85
C SER A 14 -0.16 17.51 -9.18
N PHE A 15 0.68 16.53 -8.85
CA PHE A 15 0.40 15.13 -9.08
C PHE A 15 -0.71 14.59 -8.18
N VAL A 16 -0.70 14.93 -6.89
CA VAL A 16 -1.77 14.59 -5.95
C VAL A 16 -3.10 15.19 -6.39
N ALA A 17 -3.11 16.45 -6.84
CA ALA A 17 -4.29 17.10 -7.39
C ALA A 17 -4.83 16.34 -8.62
N LYS A 18 -3.95 15.90 -9.52
CA LYS A 18 -4.31 15.05 -10.67
C LYS A 18 -4.94 13.73 -10.21
N CYS A 19 -4.32 12.98 -9.29
CA CYS A 19 -4.88 11.72 -8.80
C CYS A 19 -6.25 11.91 -8.14
N ILE A 20 -6.43 12.98 -7.36
CA ILE A 20 -7.73 13.32 -6.75
C ILE A 20 -8.77 13.63 -7.83
N HIS A 21 -8.39 14.36 -8.87
CA HIS A 21 -9.26 14.62 -10.01
C HIS A 21 -9.69 13.32 -10.69
N THR A 22 -8.75 12.43 -11.01
CA THR A 22 -9.03 11.09 -11.58
C THR A 22 -9.96 10.28 -10.66
N SER A 23 -9.71 10.28 -9.35
CA SER A 23 -10.56 9.58 -8.38
C SER A 23 -11.99 10.11 -8.36
N ARG A 24 -12.19 11.43 -8.52
CA ARG A 24 -13.51 12.07 -8.56
C ARG A 24 -14.21 11.87 -9.89
N ALA A 25 -13.46 11.86 -11.00
CA ALA A 25 -14.01 11.62 -12.33
C ALA A 25 -14.70 10.25 -12.45
N PHE A 26 -14.20 9.25 -11.70
CA PHE A 26 -14.83 7.92 -11.64
C PHE A 26 -15.81 7.73 -10.48
N ALA A 27 -16.06 8.77 -9.68
CA ALA A 27 -17.04 8.69 -8.60
C ALA A 27 -18.46 8.51 -9.16
N ASN A 28 -19.29 7.75 -8.44
CA ASN A 28 -20.67 7.40 -8.82
C ASN A 28 -20.83 6.62 -10.14
N ILE A 29 -19.74 6.20 -10.79
CA ILE A 29 -19.81 5.23 -11.89
C ILE A 29 -20.07 3.84 -11.28
N PRO A 30 -21.16 3.14 -11.68
CA PRO A 30 -21.42 1.79 -11.20
C PRO A 30 -20.26 0.85 -11.50
N SER A 31 -19.77 0.15 -10.48
CA SER A 31 -18.65 -0.79 -10.64
C SER A 31 -19.11 -2.03 -11.40
N LYS A 32 -18.53 -2.25 -12.60
CA LYS A 32 -18.84 -3.42 -13.46
C LYS A 32 -18.45 -4.76 -12.83
N SER A 33 -17.48 -4.76 -11.90
CA SER A 33 -17.04 -5.93 -11.16
C SER A 33 -16.52 -5.55 -9.78
N GLN A 34 -16.29 -6.55 -8.91
CA GLN A 34 -15.64 -6.32 -7.61
C GLN A 34 -14.24 -5.71 -7.78
N GLN A 35 -13.52 -6.03 -8.85
CA GLN A 35 -12.22 -5.42 -9.15
C GLN A 35 -12.34 -3.90 -9.33
N HIS A 36 -13.35 -3.44 -10.06
CA HIS A 36 -13.63 -2.01 -10.25
C HIS A 36 -14.02 -1.31 -8.94
N PHE A 37 -14.80 -2.01 -8.10
CA PHE A 37 -15.18 -1.44 -6.81
C PHE A 37 -13.94 -1.25 -5.92
N TYR A 38 -13.14 -2.30 -5.75
CA TYR A 38 -11.96 -2.24 -4.88
C TYR A 38 -10.82 -1.40 -5.47
N SER A 39 -10.71 -1.26 -6.79
CA SER A 39 -9.76 -0.33 -7.39
C SER A 39 -10.06 1.10 -6.96
N SER A 40 -11.34 1.51 -6.97
CA SER A 40 -11.75 2.83 -6.49
C SER A 40 -11.48 3.02 -4.99
N VAL A 41 -11.75 2.01 -4.16
CA VAL A 41 -11.48 2.07 -2.72
C VAL A 41 -9.99 2.22 -2.42
N LEU A 42 -9.14 1.37 -3.03
CA LEU A 42 -7.70 1.38 -2.82
C LEU A 42 -7.04 2.63 -3.41
N PHE A 43 -7.49 3.09 -4.58
CA PHE A 43 -7.01 4.33 -5.18
C PHE A 43 -7.39 5.55 -4.34
N THR A 44 -8.63 5.59 -3.81
CA THR A 44 -9.05 6.64 -2.88
C THR A 44 -8.18 6.65 -1.63
N LYS A 45 -7.88 5.47 -1.06
CA LYS A 45 -6.95 5.35 0.08
C LYS A 45 -5.58 5.94 -0.25
N MET A 46 -4.99 5.62 -1.41
CA MET A 46 -3.73 6.21 -1.86
C MET A 46 -3.82 7.73 -1.98
N CYS A 47 -4.87 8.26 -2.60
CA CYS A 47 -5.08 9.71 -2.75
C CYS A 47 -5.18 10.43 -1.39
N VAL A 48 -5.93 9.86 -0.45
CA VAL A 48 -6.07 10.43 0.89
C VAL A 48 -4.75 10.39 1.64
N THR A 49 -4.02 9.27 1.61
CA THR A 49 -2.69 9.18 2.24
C THR A 49 -1.69 10.14 1.60
N ALA A 50 -1.71 10.31 0.28
CA ALA A 50 -0.85 11.26 -0.42
C ALA A 50 -1.18 12.71 -0.07
N LYS A 51 -2.46 13.05 0.11
CA LYS A 51 -2.90 14.36 0.61
C LYS A 51 -2.42 14.60 2.04
N THR A 52 -2.48 13.59 2.91
CA THR A 52 -1.91 13.68 4.26
C THR A 52 -0.40 13.87 4.21
N LEU A 53 0.31 13.12 3.37
CA LEU A 53 1.75 13.31 3.14
C LEU A 53 2.05 14.75 2.74
N LEU A 54 1.33 15.31 1.76
CA LEU A 54 1.51 16.70 1.35
C LEU A 54 1.32 17.69 2.51
N SER A 55 0.34 17.47 3.37
CA SER A 55 0.06 18.37 4.51
C SER A 55 1.11 18.36 5.63
N VAL A 56 1.96 17.32 5.69
CA VAL A 56 3.05 17.23 6.67
C VAL A 56 4.41 17.61 6.09
N LEU A 57 4.49 17.89 4.79
CA LEU A 57 5.72 18.33 4.14
C LEU A 57 5.97 19.83 4.43
N PRO A 58 7.21 20.24 4.76
CA PRO A 58 7.51 21.62 5.11
C PRO A 58 7.17 22.63 4.00
N ASP A 59 6.54 23.75 4.36
CA ASP A 59 6.28 24.88 3.45
C ASP A 59 7.42 25.91 3.41
N ARG A 60 8.27 25.89 4.43
CA ARG A 60 9.34 26.86 4.66
C ARG A 60 10.53 26.17 5.33
N GLU A 61 11.72 26.74 5.19
CA GLU A 61 12.96 26.15 5.67
C GLU A 61 12.96 26.00 7.20
N ASP A 62 12.47 27.01 7.93
CA ASP A 62 12.25 27.00 9.38
C ASP A 62 11.02 26.18 9.83
N GLY A 63 10.41 25.42 8.92
CA GLY A 63 9.28 24.55 9.18
C GLY A 63 9.64 23.28 9.95
N HIS A 64 8.65 22.42 10.16
CA HIS A 64 8.88 21.10 10.74
C HIS A 64 9.37 20.13 9.67
N TRP A 65 10.58 19.59 9.86
CA TRP A 65 11.17 18.59 8.98
C TRP A 65 11.18 17.23 9.66
N ASP A 66 10.42 16.30 9.10
CA ASP A 66 10.33 14.91 9.56
C ASP A 66 10.18 13.97 8.35
N TYR A 67 11.30 13.65 7.70
CA TYR A 67 11.28 12.68 6.60
C TYR A 67 10.84 11.28 7.05
N ALA A 68 10.95 10.94 8.34
CA ALA A 68 10.63 9.60 8.85
C ALA A 68 9.10 9.36 8.85
N SER A 69 8.32 10.35 9.27
CA SER A 69 6.86 10.33 9.11
C SER A 69 6.46 10.33 7.64
N ALA A 70 7.13 11.14 6.81
CA ALA A 70 6.88 11.17 5.37
C ALA A 70 7.16 9.80 4.70
N ALA A 71 8.25 9.13 5.11
CA ALA A 71 8.63 7.80 4.65
C ALA A 71 7.59 6.75 5.05
N SER A 72 7.04 6.83 6.28
CA SER A 72 6.00 5.93 6.76
C SER A 72 4.70 6.06 5.94
N LEU A 73 4.29 7.28 5.60
CA LEU A 73 3.14 7.53 4.73
C LEU A 73 3.38 7.04 3.30
N THR A 74 4.59 7.23 2.78
CA THR A 74 4.97 6.74 1.44
C THR A 74 4.97 5.22 1.39
N ARG A 75 5.47 4.55 2.43
CA ARG A 75 5.36 3.09 2.56
C ARG A 75 3.91 2.62 2.48
N ASN A 76 3.00 3.28 3.18
CA ASN A 76 1.57 2.94 3.14
C ASN A 76 0.98 3.07 1.73
N ILE A 77 1.37 4.09 0.97
CA ILE A 77 0.94 4.28 -0.43
C ILE A 77 1.46 3.14 -1.31
N ILE A 78 2.75 2.80 -1.19
CA ILE A 78 3.39 1.73 -1.96
C ILE A 78 2.74 0.38 -1.65
N GLU A 79 2.58 0.02 -0.36
CA GLU A 79 1.92 -1.23 0.04
C GLU A 79 0.47 -1.29 -0.45
N CYS A 80 -0.25 -0.16 -0.42
CA CYS A 80 -1.60 -0.06 -0.97
C CYS A 80 -1.60 -0.29 -2.48
N TYR A 81 -0.64 0.28 -3.21
CA TYR A 81 -0.49 0.05 -4.64
C TYR A 81 -0.19 -1.42 -4.98
N LEU A 82 0.65 -2.11 -4.21
CA LEU A 82 0.91 -3.54 -4.43
C LEU A 82 -0.38 -4.37 -4.31
N ILE A 83 -1.24 -4.05 -3.34
CA ILE A 83 -2.55 -4.70 -3.17
C ILE A 83 -3.50 -4.33 -4.31
N PHE A 84 -3.53 -3.06 -4.69
CA PHE A 84 -4.30 -2.54 -5.83
C PHE A 84 -3.95 -3.31 -7.11
N TYR A 85 -2.67 -3.43 -7.44
CA TYR A 85 -2.24 -4.19 -8.61
C TYR A 85 -2.64 -5.67 -8.51
N TYR A 86 -2.35 -6.32 -7.37
CA TYR A 86 -2.60 -7.74 -7.16
C TYR A 86 -4.08 -8.15 -7.28
N LEU A 87 -4.99 -7.29 -6.82
CA LEU A 87 -6.43 -7.56 -6.84
C LEU A 87 -7.13 -6.99 -8.08
N CYS A 88 -6.70 -5.83 -8.59
CA CYS A 88 -7.48 -5.08 -9.57
C CYS A 88 -6.88 -5.06 -10.97
N ILE A 89 -5.56 -5.14 -11.10
CA ILE A 89 -4.86 -4.90 -12.38
C ILE A 89 -4.26 -6.17 -12.98
N ASP A 90 -3.69 -7.05 -12.14
CA ASP A 90 -3.04 -8.29 -12.59
C ASP A 90 -4.02 -9.14 -13.42
N LYS A 91 -3.64 -9.44 -14.67
CA LYS A 91 -4.49 -10.17 -15.62
C LYS A 91 -4.41 -11.66 -15.33
N ILE A 92 -5.43 -12.15 -14.62
CA ILE A 92 -5.51 -13.54 -14.14
C ILE A 92 -6.86 -14.17 -14.45
N SER A 93 -6.93 -15.50 -14.28
CA SER A 93 -8.19 -16.22 -14.43
C SER A 93 -9.19 -15.82 -13.33
N LYS A 94 -10.50 -15.91 -13.62
CA LYS A 94 -11.56 -15.68 -12.62
C LYS A 94 -11.44 -16.60 -11.40
N SER A 95 -11.00 -17.85 -11.61
CA SER A 95 -10.80 -18.80 -10.51
C SER A 95 -9.66 -18.35 -9.59
N GLU A 96 -8.54 -17.93 -10.17
CA GLU A 96 -7.42 -17.40 -9.41
C GLU A 96 -7.83 -16.12 -8.66
N TRP A 97 -8.50 -15.19 -9.34
CA TRP A 97 -8.97 -13.96 -8.70
C TRP A 97 -9.87 -14.25 -7.49
N GLY A 98 -10.84 -15.16 -7.63
CA GLY A 98 -11.70 -15.58 -6.53
C GLY A 98 -10.92 -16.24 -5.38
N CYS A 99 -9.84 -16.96 -5.68
CA CYS A 99 -8.94 -17.52 -4.66
C CYS A 99 -8.20 -16.41 -3.90
N ARG A 100 -7.56 -15.48 -4.63
CA ARG A 100 -6.85 -14.33 -4.07
C ARG A 100 -7.76 -13.51 -3.17
N TRP A 101 -8.97 -13.22 -3.65
CA TRP A 101 -9.98 -12.46 -2.92
C TRP A 101 -10.41 -13.15 -1.63
N ASN A 102 -10.70 -14.45 -1.67
CA ASN A 102 -11.09 -15.20 -0.47
C ASN A 102 -9.96 -15.29 0.56
N ILE A 103 -8.71 -15.48 0.13
CA ILE A 103 -7.53 -15.47 1.03
C ILE A 103 -7.35 -14.10 1.69
N PHE A 104 -7.50 -13.02 0.92
CA PHE A 104 -7.39 -11.66 1.42
C PHE A 104 -8.44 -11.35 2.50
N ASN A 105 -9.69 -11.77 2.29
CA ASN A 105 -10.77 -11.61 3.28
C ASN A 105 -10.62 -12.56 4.48
N LEU A 106 -10.09 -13.77 4.27
CA LEU A 106 -9.82 -14.71 5.35
C LEU A 106 -8.78 -14.14 6.31
N HIS A 107 -7.74 -13.49 5.77
CA HIS A 107 -6.76 -12.76 6.54
C HIS A 107 -7.40 -11.62 7.36
N ASP A 108 -8.22 -10.76 6.74
CA ASP A 108 -8.90 -9.67 7.45
C ASP A 108 -9.78 -10.19 8.59
N CYS A 109 -10.63 -11.19 8.34
CA CYS A 109 -11.51 -11.76 9.37
C CYS A 109 -10.72 -12.35 10.54
N LYS A 110 -9.68 -13.16 10.27
CA LYS A 110 -8.85 -13.76 11.33
C LYS A 110 -8.03 -12.71 12.08
N ALA A 111 -7.54 -11.67 11.39
CA ALA A 111 -6.84 -10.56 12.02
C ALA A 111 -7.76 -9.76 12.95
N ARG A 112 -9.02 -9.49 12.52
CA ARG A 112 -10.02 -8.80 13.35
C ARG A 112 -10.42 -9.61 14.56
N ILE A 113 -10.66 -10.92 14.42
CA ILE A 113 -10.93 -11.82 15.55
C ILE A 113 -9.77 -11.72 16.56
N SER A 114 -8.53 -11.92 16.10
CA SER A 114 -7.36 -11.86 16.99
C SER A 114 -7.19 -10.49 17.66
N LEU A 115 -7.45 -9.39 16.94
CA LEU A 115 -7.41 -8.05 17.48
C LEU A 115 -8.48 -7.85 18.55
N TYR A 116 -9.71 -8.27 18.28
CA TYR A 116 -10.85 -8.10 19.18
C TYR A 116 -10.63 -8.91 20.46
N GLU A 117 -10.16 -10.15 20.35
CA GLU A 117 -9.78 -10.98 21.49
C GLU A 117 -8.72 -10.32 22.37
N LYS A 118 -7.65 -9.79 21.77
CA LYS A 118 -6.56 -9.09 22.49
C LYS A 118 -7.03 -7.81 23.17
N LEU A 119 -8.01 -7.12 22.59
CA LEU A 119 -8.59 -5.90 23.15
C LEU A 119 -9.77 -6.18 24.12
N GLY A 120 -10.14 -7.45 24.32
CA GLY A 120 -11.29 -7.83 25.15
C GLY A 120 -12.66 -7.45 24.55
N ILE A 121 -12.73 -7.15 23.26
CA ILE A 121 -13.96 -6.78 22.55
C ILE A 121 -14.70 -8.05 22.14
N LYS A 122 -15.85 -8.34 22.77
CA LYS A 122 -16.63 -9.55 22.46
C LYS A 122 -17.63 -9.38 21.32
N ASN A 123 -18.12 -8.16 21.11
CA ASN A 123 -19.18 -7.90 20.14
C ASN A 123 -18.68 -8.05 18.70
N GLY A 124 -19.36 -8.87 17.90
CA GLY A 124 -19.10 -9.03 16.47
C GLY A 124 -18.10 -10.12 16.09
N ILE A 125 -17.46 -10.81 17.06
CA ILE A 125 -16.56 -11.93 16.78
C ILE A 125 -17.29 -13.06 16.02
N ASP A 126 -18.52 -13.41 16.45
CA ASP A 126 -19.29 -14.51 15.85
C ASP A 126 -19.54 -14.30 14.36
N LYS A 127 -19.82 -13.05 13.93
CA LYS A 127 -20.00 -12.71 12.51
C LYS A 127 -18.74 -12.94 11.69
N PHE A 128 -17.57 -12.61 12.25
CA PHE A 128 -16.31 -12.91 11.59
C PHE A 128 -16.04 -14.42 11.55
N GLN A 129 -16.38 -15.16 12.60
CA GLN A 129 -16.23 -16.62 12.63
C GLN A 129 -17.13 -17.33 11.60
N GLU A 130 -18.37 -16.88 11.43
CA GLU A 130 -19.27 -17.34 10.38
C GLU A 130 -18.69 -17.06 8.99
N THR A 131 -18.18 -15.85 8.78
CA THR A 131 -17.54 -15.45 7.52
C THR A 131 -16.28 -16.29 7.24
N VAL A 132 -15.47 -16.59 8.26
CA VAL A 132 -14.30 -17.49 8.14
C VAL A 132 -14.72 -18.86 7.61
N LYS A 133 -15.77 -19.47 8.18
CA LYS A 133 -16.25 -20.79 7.75
C LYS A 133 -16.71 -20.77 6.29
N ASP A 134 -17.44 -19.73 5.88
CA ASP A 134 -17.87 -19.55 4.49
C ASP A 134 -16.67 -19.36 3.53
N LEU A 135 -15.69 -18.54 3.90
CA LEU A 135 -14.47 -18.32 3.11
C LEU A 135 -13.65 -19.61 2.94
N GLU A 136 -13.48 -20.38 4.01
CA GLU A 136 -12.79 -21.68 3.96
C GLU A 136 -13.54 -22.67 3.04
N ASN A 137 -14.87 -22.70 3.12
CA ASN A 137 -15.71 -23.51 2.22
C ASN A 137 -15.57 -23.08 0.75
N ARG A 138 -15.53 -21.77 0.46
CA ARG A 138 -15.33 -21.26 -0.90
C ARG A 138 -13.94 -21.61 -1.44
N LEU A 139 -12.90 -21.53 -0.61
CA LEU A 139 -11.54 -21.91 -0.98
C LEU A 139 -11.46 -23.41 -1.30
N ASN A 140 -12.04 -24.28 -0.47
CA ASN A 140 -12.08 -25.73 -0.69
C ASN A 140 -12.87 -26.16 -1.94
N LYS A 141 -13.64 -25.24 -2.55
CA LYS A 141 -14.36 -25.46 -3.82
C LYS A 141 -13.73 -24.73 -5.01
N ASN A 142 -12.70 -23.91 -4.79
CA ASN A 142 -12.06 -23.12 -5.83
C ASN A 142 -11.03 -23.95 -6.59
N LYS A 143 -11.18 -24.08 -7.92
CA LYS A 143 -10.29 -24.91 -8.76
C LYS A 143 -8.82 -24.49 -8.67
N TYR A 144 -8.54 -23.19 -8.65
CA TYR A 144 -7.18 -22.68 -8.53
C TYR A 144 -6.59 -23.01 -7.15
N PHE A 145 -7.35 -22.83 -6.08
CA PHE A 145 -6.89 -23.17 -4.73
C PHE A 145 -6.54 -24.65 -4.60
N LEU A 146 -7.39 -25.54 -5.13
CA LEU A 146 -7.17 -26.98 -5.12
C LEU A 146 -5.96 -27.43 -5.97
N SER A 147 -5.52 -26.61 -6.93
CA SER A 147 -4.30 -26.88 -7.71
C SER A 147 -3.01 -26.49 -6.98
N LEU A 148 -3.09 -25.75 -5.87
CA LEU A 148 -1.90 -25.38 -5.10
C LEU A 148 -1.34 -26.60 -4.34
N PRO A 149 -0.04 -26.63 -4.03
CA PRO A 149 0.51 -27.65 -3.14
C PRO A 149 -0.21 -27.65 -1.78
N ASP A 150 -0.48 -28.82 -1.21
CA ASP A 150 -1.18 -28.98 0.08
C ASP A 150 -0.58 -28.13 1.20
N LYS A 151 0.76 -28.00 1.23
CA LYS A 151 1.47 -27.17 2.19
C LYS A 151 1.05 -25.70 2.07
N GLN A 152 0.90 -25.18 0.85
CA GLN A 152 0.45 -23.81 0.61
C GLN A 152 -1.03 -23.65 0.95
N GLN A 153 -1.88 -24.61 0.58
CA GLN A 153 -3.31 -24.58 0.95
C GLN A 153 -3.48 -24.46 2.47
N LYS A 154 -2.83 -25.35 3.23
CA LYS A 154 -2.85 -25.33 4.71
C LYS A 154 -2.32 -24.02 5.27
N GLU A 155 -1.29 -23.43 4.66
CA GLU A 155 -0.73 -22.17 5.11
C GLU A 155 -1.69 -21.00 4.89
N PHE A 156 -2.35 -20.93 3.73
CA PHE A 156 -3.33 -19.88 3.44
C PHE A 156 -4.60 -20.03 4.28
N LEU A 157 -5.04 -21.25 4.57
CA LEU A 157 -6.17 -21.49 5.47
C LEU A 157 -5.89 -21.00 6.90
N LYS A 158 -4.64 -20.87 7.35
CA LYS A 158 -4.34 -20.23 8.64
C LYS A 158 -4.64 -18.72 8.65
N GLY A 159 -4.83 -18.08 7.49
CA GLY A 159 -5.10 -16.65 7.36
C GLY A 159 -3.96 -15.74 7.81
N LYS A 160 -2.72 -16.25 7.90
CA LYS A 160 -1.57 -15.44 8.33
C LYS A 160 -0.99 -14.56 7.22
N LYS A 161 -1.30 -14.86 5.95
CA LYS A 161 -0.78 -14.15 4.79
C LYS A 161 -1.94 -13.64 3.93
N PRO A 162 -2.02 -12.34 3.63
CA PRO A 162 -3.05 -11.78 2.76
C PRO A 162 -2.81 -12.03 1.27
N LEU A 163 -1.55 -12.28 0.88
CA LEU A 163 -1.13 -12.43 -0.51
C LEU A 163 -0.56 -13.83 -0.77
N MET A 164 -0.85 -14.35 -1.96
CA MET A 164 -0.32 -15.65 -2.41
C MET A 164 1.07 -15.58 -3.00
N VAL A 165 1.51 -14.38 -3.36
CA VAL A 165 2.80 -14.08 -3.99
C VAL A 165 3.58 -13.14 -3.09
N SER A 166 4.91 -13.14 -3.21
CA SER A 166 5.75 -12.21 -2.47
C SER A 166 5.66 -10.79 -3.07
N GLN A 167 6.03 -9.78 -2.28
CA GLN A 167 6.15 -8.40 -2.79
C GLN A 167 7.16 -8.33 -3.95
N ASP A 168 8.27 -9.07 -3.86
CA ASP A 168 9.26 -9.15 -4.93
C ASP A 168 8.65 -9.68 -6.24
N ASP A 169 7.84 -10.73 -6.17
CA ASP A 169 7.22 -11.31 -7.37
C ASP A 169 6.22 -10.33 -8.00
N LEU A 170 5.50 -9.57 -7.18
CA LEU A 170 4.61 -8.50 -7.67
C LEU A 170 5.40 -7.40 -8.39
N VAL A 171 6.49 -6.93 -7.78
CA VAL A 171 7.35 -5.90 -8.34
C VAL A 171 7.94 -6.36 -9.68
N VAL A 172 8.39 -7.60 -9.78
CA VAL A 172 8.86 -8.18 -11.05
C VAL A 172 7.73 -8.25 -12.07
N LYS A 173 6.52 -8.67 -11.68
CA LYS A 173 5.35 -8.69 -12.57
C LYS A 173 4.96 -7.31 -13.09
N MET A 174 5.17 -6.26 -12.30
CA MET A 174 4.95 -4.86 -12.70
C MET A 174 6.05 -4.33 -13.64
N GLY A 175 7.09 -5.11 -13.92
CA GLY A 175 8.25 -4.67 -14.73
C GLY A 175 9.24 -3.80 -13.96
N LEU A 176 9.19 -3.77 -12.64
CA LEU A 176 10.07 -2.97 -11.80
C LEU A 176 11.32 -3.76 -11.37
N ASN A 177 12.42 -3.04 -11.11
CA ASN A 177 13.65 -3.66 -10.61
C ASN A 177 13.48 -4.07 -9.13
N LYS A 178 13.55 -5.38 -8.87
CA LYS A 178 13.44 -5.98 -7.54
C LYS A 178 14.46 -5.46 -6.53
N ASN A 179 15.73 -5.25 -6.92
CA ASN A 179 16.78 -4.81 -6.00
C ASN A 179 16.59 -3.34 -5.62
N THR A 180 16.24 -2.50 -6.59
CA THR A 180 15.88 -1.10 -6.33
C THR A 180 14.69 -1.01 -5.38
N PHE A 181 13.64 -1.80 -5.63
CA PHE A 181 12.47 -1.84 -4.75
C PHE A 181 12.81 -2.29 -3.33
N ARG A 182 13.62 -3.33 -3.17
CA ARG A 182 14.03 -3.82 -1.85
C ARG A 182 14.78 -2.76 -1.05
N GLY A 183 15.76 -2.09 -1.65
CA GLY A 183 16.51 -1.03 -0.98
C GLY A 183 15.61 0.14 -0.57
N LEU A 184 14.68 0.53 -1.45
CA LEU A 184 13.66 1.52 -1.13
C LEU A 184 12.78 1.07 0.03
N TYR A 185 12.22 -0.13 -0.05
CA TYR A 185 11.28 -0.64 0.93
C TYR A 185 11.95 -0.82 2.30
N GLU A 186 13.21 -1.24 2.33
CA GLU A 186 14.03 -1.33 3.53
C GLU A 186 14.25 0.06 4.15
N PHE A 187 14.62 1.06 3.35
CA PHE A 187 14.76 2.45 3.80
C PHE A 187 13.47 3.00 4.40
N LEU A 188 12.34 2.83 3.72
CA LEU A 188 11.04 3.32 4.22
C LEU A 188 10.60 2.55 5.48
N SER A 189 10.80 1.23 5.49
CA SER A 189 10.45 0.39 6.63
C SER A 189 11.28 0.68 7.85
N SER A 190 12.55 1.05 7.68
CA SER A 190 13.41 1.40 8.80
C SER A 190 12.95 2.67 9.52
N GLN A 191 12.26 3.58 8.83
CA GLN A 191 11.71 4.79 9.45
C GLN A 191 10.39 4.54 10.20
N ALA A 192 9.63 3.52 9.81
CA ALA A 192 8.36 3.18 10.48
C ALA A 192 8.56 2.47 11.83
N HIS A 193 9.74 1.90 12.06
CA HIS A 193 10.08 1.20 13.30
C HIS A 193 11.16 1.95 14.07
N SER A 194 11.03 1.99 15.40
CA SER A 194 12.04 2.57 16.29
C SER A 194 13.25 1.64 16.49
N PHE A 195 13.82 1.15 15.39
CA PHE A 195 15.05 0.35 15.37
C PHE A 195 16.27 1.23 15.09
N PRO A 196 17.49 0.80 15.45
CA PRO A 196 18.70 1.62 15.34
C PRO A 196 18.90 2.40 14.03
N LEU A 197 18.49 1.83 12.89
CA LEU A 197 18.63 2.46 11.58
C LEU A 197 17.84 3.78 11.44
N SER A 198 16.73 3.96 12.16
CA SER A 198 16.02 5.26 12.18
C SER A 198 16.76 6.30 13.02
N PHE A 199 17.23 5.96 14.22
CA PHE A 199 17.64 6.97 15.20
C PHE A 199 19.14 7.06 15.54
N TYR A 200 19.98 6.05 15.29
CA TYR A 200 21.39 6.09 15.71
C TYR A 200 22.17 7.26 15.10
N LYS A 201 21.85 7.61 13.85
CA LYS A 201 22.50 8.71 13.11
C LYS A 201 21.95 10.10 13.40
N MET A 202 20.97 10.23 14.29
CA MET A 202 20.47 11.55 14.73
C MET A 202 21.55 12.37 15.44
N LYS A 203 22.53 11.71 16.07
CA LYS A 203 23.68 12.36 16.73
C LYS A 203 24.70 12.93 15.72
N ASP A 204 24.91 12.23 14.61
CA ASP A 204 26.02 12.51 13.68
C ASP A 204 25.61 13.49 12.56
N ASP A 205 24.41 13.30 12.00
CA ASP A 205 24.03 13.93 10.72
C ASP A 205 22.97 15.03 10.90
N GLY A 206 22.63 15.33 12.16
CA GLY A 206 21.69 16.38 12.53
C GLY A 206 20.22 16.16 12.14
N ARG A 207 19.92 15.05 11.46
CA ARG A 207 18.58 14.57 11.10
C ARG A 207 17.75 14.15 12.32
N GLY A 208 16.43 14.06 12.15
CA GLY A 208 15.46 13.59 13.15
C GLY A 208 15.15 14.59 14.26
N ARG A 209 15.60 15.84 14.14
CA ARG A 209 15.42 16.89 15.15
C ARG A 209 14.18 17.76 14.93
N GLY A 210 13.40 17.48 13.88
CA GLY A 210 12.22 18.27 13.54
C GLY A 210 12.53 19.62 12.86
N VAL A 211 13.79 19.85 12.48
CA VAL A 211 14.31 21.10 11.88
C VAL A 211 15.08 20.78 10.60
N HIS A 212 15.22 21.77 9.72
CA HIS A 212 15.93 21.59 8.45
C HIS A 212 17.38 21.15 8.66
N CYS A 213 17.79 20.18 7.83
CA CYS A 213 19.17 19.96 7.47
C CYS A 213 19.21 19.31 6.07
N GLU A 214 20.39 19.26 5.45
CA GLU A 214 20.56 18.68 4.12
C GLU A 214 20.06 17.22 4.03
N VAL A 215 20.25 16.42 5.09
CA VAL A 215 19.82 15.02 5.12
C VAL A 215 18.29 14.90 5.17
N GLU A 216 17.62 15.71 6.00
CA GLU A 216 16.15 15.80 6.03
C GLU A 216 15.61 16.17 4.65
N GLU A 217 16.20 17.17 4.02
CA GLU A 217 15.78 17.64 2.71
C GLU A 217 15.95 16.57 1.63
N ASN A 218 17.14 15.97 1.56
CA ASN A 218 17.45 14.96 0.56
C ASN A 218 16.58 13.71 0.73
N HIS A 219 16.39 13.21 1.95
CA HIS A 219 15.50 12.08 2.18
C HIS A 219 14.03 12.44 1.87
N THR A 220 13.59 13.64 2.20
CA THR A 220 12.22 14.08 1.87
C THR A 220 12.01 14.13 0.35
N LYS A 221 12.99 14.64 -0.43
CA LYS A 221 12.95 14.60 -1.91
C LYS A 221 12.87 13.17 -2.43
N VAL A 222 13.63 12.25 -1.86
CA VAL A 222 13.61 10.82 -2.21
C VAL A 222 12.22 10.22 -1.95
N VAL A 223 11.65 10.47 -0.77
CA VAL A 223 10.31 10.02 -0.37
C VAL A 223 9.24 10.54 -1.34
N ILE A 224 9.28 11.83 -1.68
CA ILE A 224 8.38 12.45 -2.66
C ILE A 224 8.51 11.78 -4.03
N GLY A 225 9.74 11.62 -4.53
CA GLY A 225 9.99 11.04 -5.86
C GLY A 225 9.40 9.64 -5.99
N TYR A 226 9.59 8.80 -4.98
CA TYR A 226 9.00 7.46 -4.99
C TYR A 226 7.49 7.47 -4.86
N CYS A 227 6.93 8.34 -4.04
CA CYS A 227 5.48 8.51 -3.94
C CYS A 227 4.86 8.85 -5.31
N ILE A 228 5.47 9.79 -6.05
CA ILE A 228 5.03 10.17 -7.40
C ILE A 228 5.04 8.96 -8.34
N VAL A 229 6.12 8.17 -8.38
CA VAL A 229 6.24 7.00 -9.27
C VAL A 229 5.08 6.03 -9.08
N PHE A 230 4.75 5.69 -7.83
CA PHE A 230 3.69 4.73 -7.54
C PHE A 230 2.28 5.30 -7.73
N LEU A 231 2.06 6.57 -7.40
CA LEU A 231 0.81 7.25 -7.69
C LEU A 231 0.58 7.37 -9.20
N GLU A 232 1.65 7.61 -9.97
CA GLU A 232 1.57 7.72 -11.42
C GLU A 232 1.16 6.41 -12.07
N GLN A 233 1.75 5.31 -11.60
CA GLN A 233 1.33 4.00 -12.08
C GLN A 233 -0.11 3.69 -11.67
N ALA A 234 -0.51 3.98 -10.43
CA ALA A 234 -1.88 3.79 -9.97
C ALA A 234 -2.89 4.60 -10.79
N GLU A 235 -2.56 5.84 -11.14
CA GLU A 235 -3.41 6.72 -11.93
C GLU A 235 -3.57 6.23 -13.38
N LYS A 236 -2.47 5.79 -14.01
CA LYS A 236 -2.50 5.14 -15.33
C LYS A 236 -3.37 3.89 -15.31
N ASP A 237 -3.18 3.02 -14.33
CA ASP A 237 -3.93 1.78 -14.19
C ASP A 237 -5.42 2.03 -13.94
N MET A 238 -5.78 3.05 -13.15
CA MET A 238 -7.17 3.48 -12.98
C MET A 238 -7.79 3.92 -14.29
N ASN A 239 -7.12 4.75 -15.07
CA ASN A 239 -7.64 5.19 -16.37
C ASN A 239 -7.84 4.02 -17.33
N VAL A 240 -6.87 3.09 -17.39
CA VAL A 240 -6.98 1.89 -18.25
C VAL A 240 -8.13 0.99 -17.82
N LEU A 241 -8.36 0.84 -16.52
CA LEU A 241 -9.43 -0.01 -15.98
C LEU A 241 -10.82 0.59 -16.25
N PHE A 242 -10.99 1.91 -16.12
CA PHE A 242 -12.29 2.57 -16.28
C PHE A 242 -12.57 3.09 -17.70
N ALA A 243 -11.59 3.08 -18.60
CA ALA A 243 -11.80 3.35 -20.03
C ALA A 243 -12.46 2.17 -20.78
N GLN A 244 -12.53 0.98 -20.17
CA GLN A 244 -13.19 -0.22 -20.69
C GLN A 244 -14.65 -0.29 -20.22
#